data_AF-A0A3S0DSJ1-F1
#
_entry.id   AF-A0A3S0DSJ1-F1
#
_cell.length_a   1.000
_cell.length_b   1.000
_cell.length_c   1.000
_cell.angle_alpha   90.00
_cell.angle_beta   90.00
_cell.angle_gamma   90.00
#
_symmetry.space_group_name_H-M   'P 1'
#
loop_
_entity.id
_entity.type
_entity.pdbx_description
1 polymer ?
#
loop_
_entity_poly.entity_id
_entity_poly.type
_entity_poly.pdbx_seq_one_letter_code
_entity_poly.pdbx_strand_id
1 'polypeptide(L)'
;MSDDIPEDTADVLGVLTERIEAHFGMGMDQLRAAVAVAPAANPDATEVVKWHGHLVDSQAVLDRAEDDLLAALETQPGEVDDPTMGLAQRVNAAVTARDGRAQVVAWLLDPDAPGKKGLAAERLARLSHGARKGPAVPTSAPPRPAVAPASVPRAGRAVL
;
A
#
# COMPACT_ATOMS: atom_id res chain seq x y z
N MET A 1 -44.70 15.84 -5.94
CA MET A 1 -43.69 14.91 -6.47
C MET A 1 -42.48 15.10 -5.58
N SER A 2 -42.25 14.18 -4.66
CA SER A 2 -41.01 14.16 -3.87
C SER A 2 -39.92 13.66 -4.81
N ASP A 3 -38.90 14.46 -5.04
CA ASP A 3 -37.62 13.95 -5.52
C ASP A 3 -36.97 13.25 -4.32
N ASP A 4 -37.24 11.95 -4.18
CA ASP A 4 -36.40 11.06 -3.38
C ASP A 4 -35.06 10.95 -4.09
N ILE A 5 -34.18 11.93 -3.88
CA ILE A 5 -32.76 11.77 -4.16
C ILE A 5 -32.30 10.62 -3.26
N PRO A 6 -31.78 9.51 -3.81
CA PRO A 6 -31.32 8.42 -2.96
C PRO A 6 -30.22 8.97 -2.04
N GLU A 7 -30.46 8.96 -0.72
CA GLU A 7 -29.44 9.16 0.32
C GLU A 7 -28.46 7.98 0.39
N ASP A 8 -28.06 7.45 -0.77
CA ASP A 8 -27.02 6.44 -0.91
C ASP A 8 -25.71 7.10 -1.35
N THR A 9 -25.43 8.30 -0.83
CA THR A 9 -24.06 8.78 -0.72
C THR A 9 -23.41 8.06 0.45
N ALA A 10 -23.18 6.75 0.28
CA ALA A 10 -22.49 5.94 1.26
C ALA A 10 -21.11 6.57 1.53
N ASP A 11 -20.83 6.83 2.80
CA ASP A 11 -19.54 7.37 3.24
C ASP A 11 -18.40 6.41 2.83
N VAL A 12 -17.28 6.98 2.36
CA VAL A 12 -16.16 6.22 1.77
C VAL A 12 -15.57 5.24 2.78
N LEU A 13 -15.51 5.62 4.06
CA LEU A 13 -15.07 4.71 5.12
C LEU A 13 -16.06 3.54 5.24
N GLY A 14 -17.37 3.81 5.33
CA GLY A 14 -18.41 2.78 5.39
C GLY A 14 -18.32 1.77 4.23
N VAL A 15 -18.28 2.24 2.99
CA VAL A 15 -18.18 1.37 1.79
C VAL A 15 -16.94 0.48 1.84
N LEU A 16 -15.80 1.04 2.25
CA LEU A 16 -14.56 0.28 2.33
C LEU A 16 -14.55 -0.69 3.51
N THR A 17 -15.13 -0.33 4.66
CA THR A 17 -15.33 -1.26 5.78
C THR A 17 -16.16 -2.46 5.34
N GLU A 18 -17.31 -2.24 4.70
CA GLU A 18 -18.15 -3.33 4.18
C GLU A 18 -17.41 -4.21 3.18
N ARG A 19 -16.63 -3.61 2.28
CA ARG A 19 -15.83 -4.36 1.30
C ARG A 19 -14.74 -5.20 1.97
N ILE A 20 -14.13 -4.72 3.06
CA ILE A 20 -13.17 -5.49 3.86
C ILE A 20 -13.87 -6.68 4.50
N GLU A 21 -15.02 -6.44 5.14
CA GLU A 21 -15.78 -7.49 5.82
C GLU A 21 -16.23 -8.58 4.84
N ALA A 22 -16.71 -8.19 3.67
CA ALA A 22 -17.04 -9.11 2.58
C ALA A 22 -15.82 -9.90 2.08
N HIS A 23 -14.65 -9.26 1.99
CA HIS A 23 -13.41 -9.91 1.53
C HIS A 23 -12.90 -10.98 2.51
N PHE A 24 -13.01 -10.75 3.82
CA PHE A 24 -12.53 -11.68 4.85
C PHE A 24 -13.63 -12.58 5.44
N GLY A 25 -14.89 -12.31 5.14
CA GLY A 25 -16.05 -13.07 5.65
C GLY A 25 -16.26 -12.90 7.16
N MET A 26 -15.80 -11.78 7.75
CA MET A 26 -15.94 -11.49 9.17
C MET A 26 -16.02 -9.98 9.42
N GLY A 27 -16.68 -9.58 10.51
CA GLY A 27 -16.80 -8.18 10.89
C GLY A 27 -15.44 -7.55 11.20
N MET A 28 -15.31 -6.23 11.01
CA MET A 28 -14.03 -5.53 11.09
C MET A 28 -13.39 -5.62 12.48
N ASP A 29 -14.18 -5.66 13.55
CA ASP A 29 -13.68 -5.81 14.92
C ASP A 29 -13.19 -7.24 15.21
N GLN A 30 -13.87 -8.24 14.63
CA GLN A 30 -13.40 -9.63 14.68
C GLN A 30 -12.08 -9.79 13.92
N LEU A 31 -11.96 -9.14 12.75
CA LEU A 31 -10.73 -9.13 11.96
C LEU A 31 -9.58 -8.48 12.73
N ARG A 32 -9.82 -7.32 13.37
CA ARG A 32 -8.85 -6.65 14.23
C ARG A 32 -8.39 -7.55 15.38
N ALA A 33 -9.31 -8.23 16.06
CA ALA A 33 -8.99 -9.14 17.15
C ALA A 33 -8.15 -10.33 16.67
N ALA A 34 -8.50 -10.94 15.54
CA ALA A 34 -7.75 -12.05 14.95
C ALA A 34 -6.32 -11.65 14.58
N VAL A 35 -6.16 -10.49 13.93
CA VAL A 35 -4.84 -9.93 13.57
C VAL A 35 -4.01 -9.62 14.82
N ALA A 36 -4.61 -9.09 15.89
CA ALA A 36 -3.90 -8.79 17.13
C ALA A 36 -3.33 -10.06 17.80
N VAL A 37 -4.04 -11.19 17.71
CA VAL A 37 -3.59 -12.47 18.29
C VAL A 37 -2.50 -13.12 17.44
N ALA A 38 -2.65 -13.12 16.11
CA ALA A 38 -1.76 -13.84 15.20
C ALA A 38 -1.46 -13.05 13.92
N PRO A 39 -0.69 -11.95 14.00
CA PRO A 39 -0.48 -11.04 12.87
C PRO A 39 0.28 -11.68 11.70
N ALA A 40 1.04 -12.75 11.95
CA ALA A 40 1.78 -13.49 10.92
C ALA A 40 0.93 -14.56 10.20
N ALA A 41 -0.24 -14.91 10.73
CA ALA A 41 -1.10 -15.96 10.14
C ALA A 41 -1.71 -15.51 8.80
N ASN A 42 -1.99 -14.21 8.67
CA ASN A 42 -2.45 -13.61 7.42
C ASN A 42 -1.84 -12.20 7.25
N PRO A 43 -0.70 -12.08 6.54
CA PRO A 43 -0.03 -10.80 6.31
C PRO A 43 -0.91 -9.78 5.57
N ASP A 44 -1.80 -10.24 4.68
CA ASP A 44 -2.68 -9.36 3.90
C ASP A 44 -3.77 -8.76 4.80
N ALA A 45 -4.37 -9.57 5.67
CA ALA A 45 -5.31 -9.08 6.69
C ALA A 45 -4.66 -8.05 7.62
N THR A 46 -3.41 -8.30 8.05
CA THR A 46 -2.65 -7.37 8.88
C THR A 46 -2.42 -6.04 8.18
N GLU A 47 -2.07 -6.05 6.90
CA GLU A 47 -1.86 -4.84 6.10
C GLU A 47 -3.18 -4.07 5.90
N VAL A 48 -4.28 -4.77 5.59
CA VAL A 48 -5.61 -4.16 5.44
C VAL A 48 -6.09 -3.52 6.75
N VAL A 49 -5.99 -4.22 7.88
CA VAL A 49 -6.38 -3.69 9.20
C VAL A 49 -5.61 -2.41 9.53
N LYS A 50 -4.31 -2.39 9.27
CA LYS A 50 -3.48 -1.20 9.48
C LYS A 50 -3.95 -0.02 8.63
N TRP A 51 -4.16 -0.22 7.33
CA TRP A 51 -4.56 0.85 6.42
C TRP A 51 -6.00 1.32 6.64
N HIS A 52 -6.90 0.42 7.05
CA HIS A 52 -8.22 0.81 7.52
C HIS A 52 -8.12 1.69 8.78
N GLY A 53 -7.24 1.39 9.72
CA GLY A 53 -6.97 2.26 10.88
C GLY A 53 -6.58 3.67 10.44
N HIS A 54 -5.63 3.78 9.50
CA HIS A 54 -5.24 5.08 8.95
C HIS A 54 -6.38 5.80 8.21
N LEU A 55 -7.29 5.08 7.56
CA LEU A 55 -8.46 5.66 6.92
C LEU A 55 -9.42 6.25 7.96
N VAL A 56 -9.72 5.51 9.04
CA VAL A 56 -10.54 5.99 10.17
C VAL A 56 -9.94 7.26 10.77
N ASP A 57 -8.63 7.25 11.05
CA ASP A 57 -7.95 8.42 11.60
C ASP A 57 -8.05 9.63 10.66
N SER A 58 -7.92 9.41 9.35
CA SER A 58 -7.99 10.48 8.34
C SER A 58 -9.40 11.02 8.19
N GLN A 59 -10.43 10.18 8.31
CA GLN A 59 -11.83 10.61 8.32
C GLN A 59 -12.11 11.49 9.54
N ALA A 60 -11.67 11.09 10.74
CA ALA A 60 -11.85 11.90 11.94
C ALA A 60 -11.13 13.27 11.87
N VAL A 61 -9.99 13.35 11.17
CA VAL A 61 -9.30 14.62 10.91
C VAL A 61 -10.09 15.49 9.93
N LEU A 62 -10.69 14.88 8.89
CA LEU A 62 -11.55 15.59 7.95
C LEU A 62 -12.78 16.16 8.64
N ASP A 63 -13.51 15.34 9.40
CA ASP A 63 -14.72 15.76 10.12
C ASP A 63 -14.43 16.98 11.01
N ARG A 64 -13.33 16.96 11.76
CA ARG A 64 -12.92 18.10 12.60
C ARG A 64 -12.55 19.33 11.77
N ALA A 65 -11.89 19.17 10.64
CA ALA A 65 -11.53 20.29 9.79
C ALA A 65 -12.78 20.94 9.16
N GLU A 66 -13.78 20.14 8.82
CA GLU A 66 -15.07 20.61 8.31
C GLU A 66 -15.86 21.34 9.40
N ASP A 67 -15.92 20.79 10.63
CA ASP A 67 -16.55 21.45 11.77
C ASP A 67 -15.89 22.80 12.08
N ASP A 68 -14.55 22.88 12.08
CA ASP A 68 -13.80 24.11 12.30
C ASP A 68 -14.13 25.17 11.22
N LEU A 69 -14.22 24.76 9.96
CA LEU A 69 -14.56 25.65 8.85
C LEU A 69 -16.01 26.13 8.95
N LEU A 70 -16.96 25.22 9.22
CA LEU A 70 -18.37 25.53 9.38
C LEU A 70 -18.56 26.55 10.51
N ALA A 71 -17.95 26.30 11.67
CA ALA A 71 -18.03 27.19 12.82
C ALA A 71 -17.49 28.60 12.51
N ALA A 72 -16.41 28.71 11.74
CA ALA A 72 -15.89 30.01 11.32
C ALA A 72 -16.85 30.74 10.37
N LEU A 73 -17.38 30.04 9.38
CA LEU A 73 -18.33 30.61 8.41
C LEU A 73 -19.63 31.08 9.08
N GLU A 74 -20.13 30.35 10.07
CA GLU A 74 -21.31 30.77 10.84
C GLU A 74 -21.10 32.11 11.57
N THR A 75 -19.86 32.40 11.97
CA THR A 75 -19.50 33.67 12.63
C THR A 75 -19.14 34.79 11.67
N GLN A 76 -19.02 34.50 10.37
CA GLN A 76 -18.57 35.45 9.34
C GLN A 76 -19.61 35.62 8.22
N PRO A 77 -20.59 36.54 8.38
CA PRO A 77 -21.66 36.75 7.39
C PRO A 77 -21.22 37.53 6.13
N GLY A 78 -19.92 37.80 5.98
CA GLY A 78 -19.35 38.64 4.93
C GLY A 78 -18.39 37.88 4.00
N GLU A 79 -17.47 38.62 3.38
CA GLU A 79 -16.40 38.02 2.58
C GLU A 79 -15.50 37.13 3.45
N VAL A 80 -15.08 35.99 2.89
CA VAL A 80 -14.20 35.02 3.55
C VAL A 80 -12.82 35.63 3.71
N ASP A 81 -12.36 35.77 4.95
CA ASP A 81 -11.04 36.31 5.25
C ASP A 81 -9.90 35.28 5.08
N ASP A 82 -8.65 35.76 5.10
CA ASP A 82 -7.46 34.90 4.96
C ASP A 82 -7.41 33.77 6.02
N PRO A 83 -7.74 33.99 7.31
CA PRO A 83 -7.86 32.91 8.29
C PRO A 83 -8.85 31.81 7.89
N THR A 84 -10.06 32.18 7.45
CA THR A 84 -11.10 31.24 7.05
C THR A 84 -10.73 30.51 5.76
N MET A 85 -10.06 31.19 4.82
CA MET A 85 -9.42 30.54 3.67
C MET A 85 -8.37 29.51 4.09
N GLY A 86 -7.62 29.76 5.16
CA GLY A 86 -6.70 28.81 5.77
C GLY A 86 -7.39 27.55 6.30
N LEU A 87 -8.60 27.67 6.87
CA LEU A 87 -9.43 26.53 7.30
C LEU A 87 -9.86 25.68 6.09
N ALA A 88 -10.33 26.33 5.02
CA ALA A 88 -10.71 25.65 3.78
C ALA A 88 -9.54 24.88 3.15
N GLN A 89 -8.33 25.45 3.19
CA GLN A 89 -7.12 24.75 2.74
C GLN A 89 -6.82 23.51 3.60
N ARG A 90 -7.11 23.52 4.91
CA ARG A 90 -6.95 22.34 5.77
C ARG A 90 -7.96 21.25 5.45
N VAL A 91 -9.21 21.59 5.16
CA VAL A 91 -10.22 20.64 4.68
C VAL A 91 -9.72 19.95 3.41
N ASN A 92 -9.25 20.71 2.42
CA ASN A 92 -8.68 20.15 1.18
C ASN A 92 -7.52 19.17 1.43
N ALA A 93 -6.63 19.51 2.37
CA ALA A 93 -5.53 18.63 2.77
C ALA A 93 -6.03 17.36 3.45
N ALA A 94 -7.06 17.46 4.30
CA ALA A 94 -7.65 16.33 4.99
C ALA A 94 -8.37 15.37 4.02
N VAL A 95 -9.14 15.91 3.06
CA VAL A 95 -9.76 15.12 1.97
C VAL A 95 -8.69 14.38 1.19
N THR A 96 -7.62 15.08 0.77
CA THR A 96 -6.51 14.47 0.03
C THR A 96 -5.87 13.30 0.80
N ALA A 97 -5.69 13.46 2.12
CA ALA A 97 -5.16 12.41 2.96
C ALA A 97 -6.13 11.20 3.02
N ARG A 98 -7.42 11.44 3.29
CA ARG A 98 -8.46 10.41 3.38
C ARG A 98 -8.59 9.63 2.08
N ASP A 99 -8.64 10.30 0.93
CA ASP A 99 -8.73 9.66 -0.37
C ASP A 99 -7.48 8.85 -0.71
N GLY A 100 -6.30 9.36 -0.32
CA GLY A 100 -5.05 8.60 -0.44
C GLY A 100 -5.08 7.31 0.39
N ARG A 101 -5.61 7.32 1.62
CA ARG A 101 -5.78 6.10 2.43
C ARG A 101 -6.83 5.16 1.84
N ALA A 102 -7.95 5.70 1.38
CA ALA A 102 -9.03 4.95 0.74
C ALA A 102 -8.52 4.22 -0.52
N GLN A 103 -7.72 4.89 -1.34
CA GLN A 103 -7.13 4.30 -2.55
C GLN A 103 -6.18 3.13 -2.22
N VAL A 104 -5.39 3.24 -1.14
CA VAL A 104 -4.53 2.13 -0.70
C VAL A 104 -5.36 0.94 -0.22
N VAL A 105 -6.41 1.16 0.56
CA VAL A 105 -7.32 0.09 0.99
C VAL A 105 -8.00 -0.57 -0.22
N ALA A 106 -8.51 0.21 -1.16
CA ALA A 106 -9.11 -0.30 -2.39
C ALA A 106 -8.11 -1.13 -3.21
N TRP A 107 -6.86 -0.67 -3.34
CA TRP A 107 -5.78 -1.41 -3.99
C TRP A 107 -5.50 -2.73 -3.26
N LEU A 108 -5.46 -2.74 -1.92
CA LEU A 108 -5.22 -3.94 -1.13
C LEU A 108 -6.33 -4.99 -1.30
N LEU A 109 -7.58 -4.58 -1.48
CA LEU A 109 -8.73 -5.48 -1.65
C LEU A 109 -8.92 -5.98 -3.10
N ASP A 110 -8.30 -5.34 -4.07
CA ASP A 110 -8.38 -5.74 -5.48
C ASP A 110 -7.29 -6.79 -5.80
N PRO A 111 -7.66 -8.06 -6.11
CA PRO A 111 -6.69 -9.09 -6.46
C PRO A 111 -5.98 -8.83 -7.79
N ASP A 112 -6.60 -8.06 -8.69
CA ASP A 112 -6.09 -7.74 -10.03
C ASP A 112 -5.37 -6.39 -10.10
N ALA A 113 -5.20 -5.72 -8.95
CA ALA A 113 -4.64 -4.40 -8.88
C ALA A 113 -3.23 -4.33 -9.53
N PRO A 114 -2.93 -3.25 -10.29
CA PRO A 114 -1.61 -3.05 -10.89
C PRO A 114 -0.48 -3.16 -9.86
N GLY A 115 0.60 -3.85 -10.23
CA GLY A 115 1.77 -4.05 -9.36
C GLY A 115 1.71 -5.26 -8.43
N LYS A 116 0.55 -5.92 -8.23
CA LYS A 116 0.45 -7.09 -7.32
C LYS A 116 1.00 -8.40 -7.88
N LYS A 117 0.96 -8.62 -9.20
CA LYS A 117 1.35 -9.90 -9.82
C LYS A 117 2.80 -10.30 -9.53
N GLY A 118 3.73 -9.34 -9.48
CA GLY A 118 5.13 -9.58 -9.09
C GLY A 118 5.32 -9.70 -7.58
N LEU A 119 4.58 -8.92 -6.79
CA LEU A 119 4.62 -8.97 -5.33
C LEU A 119 4.09 -10.29 -4.78
N ALA A 120 3.06 -10.86 -5.39
CA ALA A 120 2.53 -12.17 -5.01
C ALA A 120 3.60 -13.27 -5.18
N ALA A 121 4.35 -13.25 -6.29
CA ALA A 121 5.45 -14.17 -6.52
C ALA A 121 6.60 -13.96 -5.50
N GLU A 122 6.92 -12.70 -5.17
CA GLU A 122 7.94 -12.38 -4.17
C GLU A 122 7.51 -12.78 -2.74
N ARG A 123 6.25 -12.53 -2.37
CA ARG A 123 5.65 -12.96 -1.09
C ARG A 123 5.68 -14.49 -0.98
N LEU A 124 5.32 -15.21 -2.04
CA LEU A 124 5.42 -16.67 -2.10
C LEU A 124 6.87 -17.15 -1.96
N ALA A 125 7.82 -16.46 -2.58
CA ALA A 125 9.24 -16.77 -2.45
C ALA A 125 9.73 -16.59 -1.00
N ARG A 126 9.30 -15.53 -0.29
CA ARG A 126 9.62 -15.29 1.12
C ARG A 126 9.04 -16.36 2.04
N LEU A 127 7.79 -16.78 1.84
CA LEU A 127 7.17 -17.90 2.57
C LEU A 127 7.90 -19.22 2.29
N SER A 128 8.29 -19.45 1.03
CA SER A 128 9.06 -20.62 0.60
C SER A 128 10.51 -20.63 1.13
N HIS A 129 11.08 -19.45 1.41
CA HIS A 129 12.41 -19.30 2.03
C HIS A 129 12.37 -19.49 3.55
N GLY A 130 11.25 -19.15 4.21
CA GLY A 130 11.02 -19.50 5.62
C GLY A 130 10.97 -21.02 5.87
N ALA A 131 10.60 -21.81 4.86
CA ALA A 131 10.51 -23.27 4.93
C ALA A 131 11.79 -24.02 4.49
N ARG A 132 12.78 -23.35 3.90
CA ARG A 132 14.01 -24.00 3.41
C ARG A 132 15.26 -23.43 4.06
N LYS A 133 15.47 -23.81 5.32
CA LYS A 133 16.82 -23.89 5.90
C LYS A 133 17.42 -25.26 5.55
N GLY A 134 17.55 -25.54 4.25
CA GLY A 134 18.37 -26.65 3.77
C GLY A 134 19.84 -26.23 3.78
N PRO A 135 20.80 -27.12 4.07
CA PRO A 135 22.20 -26.75 4.07
C PRO A 135 22.59 -26.31 2.66
N ALA A 136 22.98 -25.05 2.50
CA ALA A 136 23.65 -24.63 1.28
C ALA A 136 25.01 -25.34 1.25
N VAL A 137 25.16 -26.35 0.39
CA VAL A 137 26.46 -26.94 0.09
C VAL A 137 27.29 -25.84 -0.58
N PRO A 138 28.48 -25.49 -0.07
CA PRO A 138 29.32 -24.49 -0.71
C PRO A 138 29.78 -25.02 -2.06
N THR A 139 29.23 -24.48 -3.15
CA THR A 139 29.76 -24.70 -4.49
C THR A 139 31.01 -23.86 -4.66
N SER A 140 32.16 -24.52 -4.79
CA SER A 140 33.44 -23.86 -5.10
C SER A 140 33.35 -23.15 -6.45
N ALA A 141 33.91 -21.95 -6.54
CA ALA A 141 33.93 -21.17 -7.77
C ALA A 141 34.76 -21.88 -8.85
N PRO A 142 34.35 -21.80 -10.14
CA PRO A 142 35.08 -22.45 -11.22
C PRO A 142 36.48 -21.83 -11.39
N PRO A 143 37.52 -22.65 -11.67
CA PRO A 143 38.88 -22.15 -11.83
C PRO A 143 38.99 -21.26 -13.07
N ARG A 144 39.70 -20.14 -12.89
CA ARG A 144 39.97 -19.15 -13.94
C ARG A 144 40.88 -19.77 -15.01
N PRO A 145 40.62 -19.55 -16.32
CA PRO A 145 41.48 -20.09 -17.37
C PRO A 145 42.91 -19.56 -17.27
N ALA A 146 43.87 -20.47 -17.43
CA ALA A 146 45.30 -20.18 -17.36
C ALA A 146 45.76 -19.34 -18.57
N VAL A 147 46.62 -18.36 -18.30
CA VAL A 147 47.31 -17.57 -19.34
C VAL A 147 48.27 -18.48 -20.08
N ALA A 148 48.08 -18.64 -21.39
CA ALA A 148 48.96 -19.43 -22.25
C ALA A 148 50.35 -18.75 -22.41
N PRO A 149 51.45 -19.52 -22.45
CA PRO A 149 52.81 -18.98 -22.51
C PRO A 149 53.15 -18.41 -23.90
N ALA A 150 54.04 -17.41 -23.88
CA ALA A 150 54.51 -16.64 -25.03
C ALA A 150 55.16 -17.51 -26.13
N SER A 151 54.74 -17.30 -27.37
CA SER A 151 55.30 -17.94 -28.56
C SER A 151 56.68 -17.35 -28.90
N VAL A 152 57.68 -18.23 -28.99
CA VAL A 152 59.04 -17.93 -29.46
C VAL A 152 59.05 -17.96 -31.00
N PRO A 153 59.57 -16.96 -31.73
CA PRO A 153 59.62 -17.01 -33.19
C PRO A 153 60.82 -17.84 -33.69
N ARG A 154 60.54 -18.87 -34.49
CA ARG A 154 61.55 -19.68 -35.19
C ARG A 154 61.86 -19.05 -36.55
N ALA A 155 63.12 -18.67 -36.74
CA ALA A 155 63.66 -18.16 -38.00
C ALA A 155 63.79 -19.27 -39.05
N GLY A 156 63.51 -18.93 -40.32
CA GLY A 156 64.32 -19.39 -41.45
C GLY A 156 63.60 -19.93 -42.69
N ARG A 157 63.68 -19.10 -43.75
CA ARG A 157 64.01 -19.43 -45.16
C ARG A 157 62.87 -19.67 -46.17
N ALA A 158 62.69 -18.69 -47.05
CA ALA A 158 62.12 -18.83 -48.39
C ALA A 158 63.25 -18.80 -49.43
N VAL A 159 63.19 -19.71 -50.40
CA VAL A 159 63.98 -19.72 -51.64
C VAL A 159 62.98 -19.61 -52.77
N LEU A 160 63.16 -18.62 -53.64
CA LEU A 160 63.18 -18.71 -55.11
C LEU A 160 63.77 -17.40 -55.64
#